data_AF-A0A372JLB6-F1
#
_entry.id   AF-A0A372JLB6-F1
#
_cell.length_a   1.000
_cell.length_b   1.000
_cell.length_c   1.000
_cell.angle_alpha   90.00
_cell.angle_beta   90.00
_cell.angle_gamma   90.00
#
_symmetry.space_group_name_H-M   'P 1'
#
loop_
_entity.id
_entity.type
_entity.pdbx_description
1 polymer ?
#
loop_
_entity_poly.entity_id
_entity_poly.type
_entity_poly.pdbx_seq_one_letter_code
_entity_poly.pdbx_strand_id
1 'polypeptide(L)'
;MRAFYSGLLGFTEVPKPEELAKRGGAWFRGPGLELHVGIDPEFRPPKKAHPAFLVEDLDALAERLRAAGHEIVPDGLFPGYRRFYAADPAGNRLEFLQPA
;
A
#
# COMPACT_ATOMS: atom_id res chain seq x y z
N MET A 1 5.39 -5.74 -6.83
CA MET A 1 5.93 -4.97 -5.68
C MET A 1 6.33 -3.55 -6.08
N ARG A 2 7.48 -3.33 -6.73
CA ARG A 2 7.96 -1.97 -7.08
C ARG A 2 7.01 -1.18 -7.97
N ALA A 3 6.49 -1.81 -9.04
CA ALA A 3 5.49 -1.18 -9.91
C ALA A 3 4.24 -0.71 -9.15
N PHE A 4 3.86 -1.41 -8.08
CA PHE A 4 2.72 -1.04 -7.25
C PHE A 4 3.08 0.10 -6.29
N TYR A 5 4.05 -0.11 -5.40
CA TYR A 5 4.37 0.85 -4.35
C TYR A 5 5.00 2.15 -4.88
N SER A 6 5.89 2.07 -5.87
CA SER A 6 6.49 3.26 -6.49
C SER A 6 5.73 3.77 -7.69
N GLY A 7 5.23 2.87 -8.55
CA GLY A 7 4.54 3.28 -9.76
C GLY A 7 3.11 3.78 -9.50
N LEU A 8 2.32 3.03 -8.72
CA LEU A 8 0.91 3.36 -8.49
C LEU A 8 0.68 4.20 -7.24
N LEU A 9 1.32 3.85 -6.12
CA LEU A 9 1.18 4.60 -4.87
C LEU A 9 2.13 5.81 -4.76
N GLY A 10 3.10 5.93 -5.68
CA GLY A 10 4.00 7.07 -5.74
C GLY A 10 5.06 7.14 -4.63
N PHE A 11 5.26 6.06 -3.86
CA PHE A 11 6.32 6.04 -2.86
C PHE A 11 7.71 5.95 -3.51
N THR A 12 8.69 6.61 -2.90
CA THR A 12 10.08 6.54 -3.38
C THR A 12 10.74 5.29 -2.82
N GLU A 13 11.23 4.38 -3.68
CA GLU A 13 12.06 3.27 -3.21
C GLU A 13 13.37 3.82 -2.63
N VAL A 14 13.75 3.35 -1.43
CA VAL A 14 14.97 3.76 -0.75
C VAL A 14 15.91 2.56 -0.56
N PRO A 15 17.23 2.76 -0.69
CA PRO A 15 18.18 1.67 -0.51
C PRO A 15 18.14 1.16 0.93
N LYS A 16 18.12 -0.17 1.07
CA LYS A 16 18.27 -0.80 2.37
C LYS A 16 19.73 -0.66 2.85
N PRO A 17 19.98 -0.61 4.16
CA PRO A 17 21.33 -0.82 4.70
C PRO A 17 21.94 -2.12 4.18
N GLU A 18 23.25 -2.14 3.96
CA GLU A 18 23.97 -3.24 3.32
C GLU A 18 23.67 -4.61 3.95
N GLU A 19 23.66 -4.68 5.29
CA GLU A 19 23.35 -5.92 6.02
C GLU A 19 21.91 -6.40 5.84
N LEU A 20 20.97 -5.51 5.56
CA LEU A 20 19.58 -5.85 5.31
C LEU A 20 19.30 -6.13 3.84
N ALA A 21 20.09 -5.57 2.92
CA ALA A 21 19.92 -5.77 1.48
C ALA A 21 20.00 -7.25 1.08
N LYS A 22 20.88 -8.02 1.74
CA LYS A 22 21.06 -9.48 1.56
C LYS A 22 19.78 -10.29 1.84
N ARG A 23 18.82 -9.74 2.59
CA ARG A 23 17.55 -10.38 2.97
C ARG A 23 16.42 -10.18 1.95
N GLY A 24 16.70 -9.52 0.82
CA GLY A 24 15.70 -9.22 -0.21
C GLY A 24 14.63 -8.21 0.25
N GLY A 25 13.55 -8.08 -0.53
CA GLY A 25 12.48 -7.11 -0.27
C GLY A 25 12.79 -5.70 -0.79
N ALA A 26 12.03 -4.71 -0.32
CA ALA A 26 12.18 -3.31 -0.71
C ALA A 26 11.66 -2.37 0.40
N TRP A 27 12.28 -1.20 0.53
CA TRP A 27 11.83 -0.14 1.42
C TRP A 27 11.34 1.04 0.59
N PHE A 28 10.28 1.69 1.05
CA PHE A 28 9.64 2.80 0.36
C PHE A 28 9.39 3.94 1.33
N ARG A 29 9.52 5.18 0.87
CA ARG A 29 9.27 6.38 1.67
C ARG A 29 8.15 7.21 1.06
N GLY A 30 7.27 7.70 1.92
CA GLY A 30 6.21 8.65 1.61
C GLY A 30 6.22 9.83 2.59
N PRO A 31 5.25 10.74 2.50
CA PRO A 31 5.12 11.86 3.43
C PRO A 31 4.96 11.36 4.87
N GLY A 32 5.96 11.60 5.72
CA GLY A 32 5.92 11.24 7.15
C GLY A 32 5.93 9.74 7.46
N LEU A 33 6.22 8.88 6.48
CA LEU A 33 6.25 7.42 6.68
C LEU A 33 7.35 6.72 5.90
N GLU A 34 7.75 5.56 6.39
CA GLU A 34 8.55 4.58 5.65
C GLU A 34 7.87 3.21 5.75
N LEU A 35 7.75 2.52 4.62
CA LEU A 35 7.14 1.20 4.49
C LEU A 35 8.22 0.18 4.13
N HIS A 36 8.33 -0.86 4.95
CA HIS A 36 9.30 -1.95 4.74
C HIS A 36 8.58 -3.21 4.29
N VAL A 37 8.85 -3.64 3.06
CA VAL A 37 8.31 -4.90 2.52
C VAL A 37 9.42 -5.95 2.61
N GLY A 38 9.34 -6.80 3.61
CA GLY A 38 10.21 -7.97 3.79
C GLY A 38 9.77 -9.14 2.90
N ILE A 39 10.71 -10.06 2.66
CA ILE A 39 10.39 -11.37 2.06
C ILE A 39 10.32 -12.38 3.18
N ASP A 40 9.25 -13.17 3.18
CA ASP A 40 9.08 -14.33 4.03
C ASP A 40 8.65 -15.52 3.13
N PRO A 41 9.43 -16.61 3.06
CA PRO A 41 9.10 -17.79 2.24
C PRO A 41 7.79 -18.48 2.64
N GLU A 42 7.35 -18.32 3.89
CA GLU A 42 6.12 -18.92 4.42
C GLU A 42 4.95 -17.92 4.49
N PHE A 43 5.14 -16.75 3.89
CA PHE A 43 4.19 -15.65 3.96
C PHE A 43 2.78 -16.05 3.52
N ARG A 44 1.79 -15.67 4.34
CA ARG A 44 0.37 -15.75 4.02
C ARG A 44 -0.28 -14.39 4.28
N PRO A 45 -0.97 -13.80 3.29
CA PRO A 45 -1.53 -12.47 3.46
C PRO A 45 -2.55 -12.43 4.61
N PRO A 46 -2.41 -11.48 5.54
CA PRO A 46 -3.38 -11.33 6.63
C PRO A 46 -4.73 -10.91 6.06
N LYS A 47 -5.81 -11.58 6.48
CA LYS A 47 -7.17 -11.30 5.99
C LYS A 47 -7.77 -10.01 6.56
N LYS A 48 -7.26 -9.54 7.71
CA LYS A 48 -7.82 -8.39 8.44
C LYS A 48 -6.79 -7.35 8.84
N ALA A 49 -5.61 -7.73 9.32
CA ALA A 49 -4.58 -6.77 9.69
C ALA A 49 -4.07 -6.03 8.44
N HIS A 50 -3.98 -4.70 8.53
CA HIS A 50 -3.50 -3.85 7.43
C HIS A 50 -3.00 -2.50 7.98
N PRO A 51 -2.06 -1.86 7.28
CA PRO A 51 -1.84 -0.43 7.44
C PRO A 51 -2.92 0.38 6.70
N ALA A 52 -3.15 1.59 7.18
CA ALA A 52 -4.01 2.56 6.53
C ALA A 52 -3.21 3.82 6.16
N PHE A 53 -3.45 4.33 4.96
CA PHE A 53 -2.77 5.51 4.41
C PHE A 53 -3.75 6.64 4.19
N LEU A 54 -3.50 7.77 4.84
CA LEU A 54 -4.21 9.01 4.55
C LEU A 54 -3.72 9.54 3.19
N VAL A 55 -4.65 9.82 2.28
CA VAL A 55 -4.34 10.29 0.93
C VAL A 55 -5.05 11.61 0.64
N GLU A 56 -4.43 12.43 -0.20
CA GLU A 56 -4.98 13.74 -0.57
C GLU A 56 -6.13 13.64 -1.57
N ASP A 57 -6.05 12.69 -2.51
CA ASP A 57 -7.06 12.45 -3.53
C ASP A 57 -7.35 10.95 -3.66
N LEU A 58 -8.40 10.52 -2.95
CA LEU A 58 -8.83 9.13 -2.89
C LEU A 58 -9.38 8.65 -4.25
N ASP A 59 -10.06 9.53 -4.99
CA ASP A 59 -10.70 9.18 -6.26
C ASP A 59 -9.65 8.98 -7.36
N ALA A 60 -8.68 9.89 -7.47
CA ALA A 60 -7.58 9.73 -8.41
C ALA A 60 -6.73 8.48 -8.13
N LEU A 61 -6.53 8.14 -6.85
CA LEU A 61 -5.85 6.90 -6.49
C LEU A 61 -6.68 5.66 -6.87
N ALA A 62 -7.98 5.65 -6.58
CA ALA A 62 -8.87 4.55 -6.93
C ALA A 62 -8.88 4.29 -8.44
N GLU A 63 -9.00 5.35 -9.26
CA GLU A 63 -8.97 5.24 -10.73
C GLU A 63 -7.64 4.68 -11.24
N ARG A 64 -6.51 5.17 -10.71
CA ARG A 64 -5.17 4.68 -11.08
C ARG A 64 -5.01 3.19 -10.78
N LEU A 65 -5.49 2.75 -9.61
CA LEU A 65 -5.44 1.34 -9.21
C LEU A 65 -6.36 0.46 -10.08
N ARG A 66 -7.59 0.91 -10.36
CA ARG A 66 -8.51 0.21 -11.27
C ARG A 66 -7.93 0.06 -12.68
N ALA A 67 -7.35 1.13 -13.22
CA ALA A 67 -6.71 1.13 -14.53
C ALA A 67 -5.55 0.13 -14.62
N ALA A 68 -4.88 -0.12 -13.49
CA ALA A 68 -3.82 -1.14 -13.37
C ALA A 68 -4.36 -2.55 -13.05
N GLY A 69 -5.68 -2.75 -13.00
CA GLY A 69 -6.32 -4.05 -12.78
C GLY A 69 -6.50 -4.44 -11.31
N HIS A 70 -6.34 -3.52 -10.37
CA HIS A 70 -6.58 -3.79 -8.95
C HIS A 70 -8.06 -3.59 -8.59
N GLU A 71 -8.60 -4.53 -7.81
CA GLU A 71 -9.93 -4.41 -7.22
C GLU A 71 -9.94 -3.34 -6.12
N ILE A 72 -11.00 -2.52 -6.11
CA ILE A 72 -11.27 -1.51 -5.10
C ILE A 72 -12.53 -1.91 -4.35
N VAL A 73 -12.43 -2.05 -3.03
CA VAL A 73 -13.54 -2.41 -2.15
C VAL A 73 -13.90 -1.19 -1.28
N PRO A 74 -14.92 -0.40 -1.63
CA PRO A 74 -15.34 0.75 -0.84
C PRO A 74 -15.86 0.34 0.54
N ASP A 75 -15.68 1.21 1.54
CA ASP A 75 -16.23 0.99 2.88
C ASP A 75 -16.75 2.31 3.48
N GLY A 76 -18.02 2.30 3.89
CA GLY A 76 -18.71 3.45 4.50
C GLY A 76 -18.88 3.36 6.01
N LEU A 77 -18.15 2.45 6.69
CA LEU A 77 -18.33 2.17 8.11
C LEU A 77 -17.46 3.04 9.02
N PHE A 78 -16.74 4.03 8.49
CA PHE A 78 -15.95 4.98 9.26
C PHE A 78 -16.46 6.42 9.08
N PRO A 79 -17.33 6.91 9.98
CA PRO A 79 -17.85 8.27 9.91
C PRO A 79 -16.74 9.33 9.87
N GLY A 80 -16.91 10.35 9.04
CA GLY A 80 -15.95 11.44 8.84
C GLY A 80 -14.85 11.15 7.81
N TYR A 81 -14.83 9.94 7.24
CA TYR A 81 -13.87 9.55 6.21
C TYR A 81 -14.54 8.84 5.03
N ARG A 82 -14.04 9.12 3.84
CA ARG A 82 -14.20 8.27 2.66
C ARG A 82 -13.03 7.29 2.64
N ARG A 83 -13.28 6.02 2.34
CA ARG A 83 -12.21 5.02 2.27
C ARG A 83 -12.52 3.85 1.35
N PHE A 84 -11.46 3.16 0.95
CA PHE A 84 -11.54 1.86 0.30
C PHE A 84 -10.39 0.95 0.73
N TYR A 85 -10.55 -0.34 0.45
CA TYR A 85 -9.50 -1.34 0.56
C TYR A 85 -9.05 -1.81 -0.82
N ALA A 86 -7.75 -2.08 -0.95
CA ALA A 86 -7.17 -2.75 -2.10
C ALA A 86 -6.12 -3.75 -1.63
N ALA A 87 -5.81 -4.74 -2.48
CA ALA A 87 -4.72 -5.67 -2.23
C ALA A 87 -3.45 -5.24 -2.97
N ASP A 88 -2.31 -5.31 -2.29
CA ASP A 88 -1.03 -5.25 -2.97
C ASP A 88 -0.78 -6.53 -3.80
N PRO A 89 0.26 -6.57 -4.66
CA PRO A 89 0.55 -7.76 -5.46
C PRO A 89 0.90 -9.04 -4.68
N ALA A 90 1.13 -8.97 -3.37
CA ALA A 90 1.33 -10.14 -2.50
C ALA A 90 0.03 -10.53 -1.75
N GLY A 91 -1.08 -9.81 -1.98
CA GLY A 91 -2.37 -10.04 -1.34
C GLY A 91 -2.53 -9.33 0.00
N ASN A 92 -1.59 -8.47 0.43
CA ASN A 92 -1.77 -7.67 1.63
C ASN A 92 -2.93 -6.71 1.43
N ARG A 93 -3.88 -6.71 2.36
CA ARG A 93 -4.89 -5.65 2.42
C ARG A 93 -4.21 -4.33 2.82
N LEU A 94 -4.57 -3.26 2.12
CA LEU A 94 -4.22 -1.88 2.44
C LEU A 94 -5.50 -1.05 2.51
N GLU A 95 -5.58 -0.13 3.47
CA GLU A 95 -6.65 0.87 3.54
C GLU A 95 -6.15 2.22 3.02
N PHE A 96 -6.98 2.89 2.22
CA PHE A 96 -6.74 4.26 1.78
C PHE A 96 -7.94 5.09 2.19
N LEU A 97 -7.70 6.24 2.81
CA LEU A 97 -8.74 7.08 3.36
C LEU A 97 -8.44 8.57 3.19
N GLN A 98 -9.51 9.36 3.11
CA GLN A 98 -9.48 10.81 3.02
C GLN A 98 -10.64 11.37 3.87
N PRO A 99 -10.46 12.49 4.60
CA PRO A 99 -11.56 13.14 5.30
C PRO A 99 -12.72 13.46 4.33
N ALA A 100 -13.95 13.22 4.77
CA ALA A 100 -15.16 13.41 3.96
C ALA A 100 -15.53 14.89 3.78
#